data_AF-A0AA88L9S1-F1
#
_entry.id   AF-A0AA88L9S1-F1
#
_cell.length_a   1.000
_cell.length_b   1.000
_cell.length_c   1.000
_cell.angle_alpha   90.00
_cell.angle_beta   90.00
_cell.angle_gamma   90.00
#
_symmetry.space_group_name_H-M   'P 1'
#
loop_
_entity.id
_entity.type
_entity.pdbx_description
1 polymer ?
#
loop_
_entity_poly.entity_id
_entity_poly.type
_entity_poly.pdbx_seq_one_letter_code
_entity_poly.pdbx_strand_id
1 'polypeptide(L)'
;LSTKDKVKRVVIGILKTIGLLANLYIFVVSLDLLSTAFQLLGGRATGDVFSNDSLLANPVVGVMIGILTTVLVQSSSTSSSIVVAMIAANIIPVREAIPIIMGCNVGTSVTNTIVAMTQIGNKNEFRRAFAGATIHDMFNWLTVIVLLAIEVLSRSAFGIGYLEAVTSAIVSGIGDSASGGNIETIGVITDPLTDLIVQVMSQNSEFS
;
A
#
# COMPACT_ATOMS: atom_id res chain seq x y z
N LEU A 1 -37.91 10.98 -20.18
CA LEU A 1 -36.46 11.24 -20.05
C LEU A 1 -35.89 11.46 -21.44
N SER A 2 -35.45 12.67 -21.76
CA SER A 2 -34.95 13.01 -23.10
C SER A 2 -33.63 12.27 -23.39
N THR A 3 -33.39 11.85 -24.63
CA THR A 3 -32.16 11.17 -25.07
C THR A 3 -30.90 11.98 -24.70
N LYS A 4 -30.99 13.31 -24.73
CA LYS A 4 -29.92 14.22 -24.30
C LYS A 4 -29.57 14.09 -22.81
N ASP A 5 -30.55 13.82 -21.95
CA ASP A 5 -30.34 13.66 -20.50
C ASP A 5 -29.75 12.29 -20.12
N LYS A 6 -29.90 11.28 -20.99
CA LYS A 6 -29.22 9.99 -20.83
C LYS A 6 -27.74 10.11 -21.20
N VAL A 7 -27.45 10.72 -22.35
CA VAL A 7 -26.06 10.95 -22.81
C VAL A 7 -25.30 11.81 -21.80
N LYS A 8 -25.89 12.91 -21.31
CA LYS A 8 -25.25 13.77 -20.30
C LYS A 8 -24.92 13.01 -19.01
N ARG A 9 -25.81 12.11 -18.55
CA ARG A 9 -25.56 11.27 -17.37
C ARG A 9 -24.41 10.28 -17.58
N VAL A 10 -24.36 9.63 -18.74
CA VAL A 10 -23.29 8.67 -19.06
C VAL A 10 -21.94 9.38 -19.17
N VAL A 11 -21.88 10.52 -19.86
CA VAL A 11 -20.64 11.32 -19.98
C VAL A 11 -20.16 11.80 -18.61
N ILE A 12 -21.05 12.32 -17.77
CA ILE A 12 -20.69 12.74 -16.40
C ILE A 12 -20.23 11.52 -15.58
N GLY A 13 -20.85 10.36 -15.74
CA GLY A 13 -20.42 9.12 -15.08
C GLY A 13 -18.99 8.73 -15.47
N ILE A 14 -18.70 8.69 -16.76
CA ILE A 14 -17.36 8.36 -17.28
C ILE A 14 -16.32 9.38 -16.79
N LEU A 15 -16.64 10.67 -16.88
CA LEU A 15 -15.73 11.74 -16.44
C LEU A 15 -15.42 11.64 -14.94
N LYS A 16 -16.41 11.30 -14.12
CA LYS A 16 -16.23 11.05 -12.69
C LYS A 16 -15.34 9.85 -12.42
N THR A 17 -15.53 8.75 -13.15
CA THR A 17 -14.69 7.55 -13.02
C THR A 17 -13.24 7.84 -13.39
N ILE A 18 -13.00 8.56 -14.50
CA ILE A 18 -11.66 8.98 -14.90
C ILE A 18 -11.04 9.91 -13.84
N GLY A 19 -11.82 10.88 -13.35
CA GLY A 19 -11.37 11.77 -12.28
C GLY A 19 -11.02 11.03 -10.99
N LEU A 20 -11.76 9.98 -10.63
CA LEU A 20 -11.46 9.13 -9.49
C LEU A 20 -10.11 8.40 -9.68
N LEU A 21 -9.88 7.80 -10.85
CA LEU A 21 -8.62 7.11 -11.16
C LEU A 21 -7.42 8.06 -11.15
N ALA A 22 -7.58 9.28 -11.68
CA ALA A 22 -6.53 10.29 -11.66
C ALA A 22 -6.18 10.74 -10.22
N ASN A 23 -7.19 10.95 -9.36
CA ASN A 23 -6.95 11.28 -7.95
C ASN A 23 -6.27 10.13 -7.21
N LEU A 24 -6.64 8.88 -7.51
CA LEU A 24 -6.00 7.70 -6.93
C LEU A 24 -4.51 7.62 -7.34
N TYR A 25 -4.19 7.91 -8.60
CA TYR A 25 -2.80 7.95 -9.07
C TYR A 25 -1.98 9.02 -8.35
N ILE A 26 -2.49 10.25 -8.26
CA ILE A 26 -1.84 11.35 -7.54
C ILE A 26 -1.68 11.02 -6.05
N PHE A 27 -2.67 10.36 -5.46
CA PHE A 27 -2.61 9.89 -4.08
C PHE A 27 -1.47 8.89 -3.87
N VAL A 28 -1.34 7.88 -4.75
CA VAL A 28 -0.25 6.89 -4.70
C VAL A 28 1.11 7.57 -4.81
N VAL A 29 1.28 8.52 -5.74
CA VAL A 29 2.51 9.32 -5.87
C VAL A 29 2.80 10.12 -4.59
N SER A 30 1.77 10.65 -3.94
CA SER A 30 1.93 11.42 -2.70
C SER A 30 2.42 10.57 -1.52
N LEU A 31 2.03 9.29 -1.45
CA LEU A 31 2.51 8.37 -0.41
C LEU A 31 4.02 8.09 -0.56
N ASP A 32 4.49 7.96 -1.80
CA ASP A 32 5.90 7.76 -2.11
C ASP A 32 6.76 9.00 -1.75
N LEU A 33 6.26 10.19 -2.10
CA LEU A 33 6.90 11.45 -1.72
C LEU A 33 6.95 11.66 -0.20
N LEU A 34 5.88 11.29 0.51
CA LEU A 34 5.84 11.41 1.97
C LEU A 34 6.75 10.39 2.66
N SER A 35 6.80 9.16 2.14
CA SER A 35 7.76 8.13 2.56
C SER A 35 9.18 8.69 2.51
N THR A 36 9.54 9.27 1.37
CA THR A 36 10.84 9.88 1.13
C THR A 36 11.09 11.05 2.08
N ALA A 37 10.09 11.90 2.33
CA ALA A 37 10.20 13.03 3.26
C ALA A 37 10.43 12.58 4.72
N PHE A 38 9.70 11.58 5.20
CA PHE A 38 9.91 11.03 6.54
C PHE A 38 11.27 10.33 6.69
N GLN A 39 11.76 9.68 5.63
CA GLN A 39 13.11 9.11 5.62
C GLN A 39 14.17 10.22 5.72
N LEU A 40 14.00 11.33 4.99
CA LEU A 40 14.93 12.46 5.04
C LEU A 40 14.92 13.16 6.42
N LEU A 41 13.75 13.29 7.04
CA LEU A 41 13.59 13.86 8.38
C LEU A 41 14.12 12.92 9.48
N GLY A 42 13.80 11.62 9.39
CA GLY A 42 14.22 10.60 10.33
C GLY A 42 15.71 10.25 10.24
N GLY A 43 16.28 10.27 9.02
CA GLY A 43 17.71 10.07 8.77
C GLY A 43 18.57 11.22 9.30
N ARG A 44 18.03 12.44 9.39
CA ARG A 44 18.70 13.57 10.05
C ARG A 44 18.54 13.58 11.58
N ALA A 45 17.42 13.07 12.10
CA ALA A 45 17.19 12.98 13.55
C ALA A 45 17.91 11.80 14.22
N THR A 46 18.33 10.79 13.44
CA THR A 46 18.87 9.50 13.94
C THR A 46 20.26 9.19 13.37
N GLY A 47 21.02 10.23 13.02
CA GLY A 47 22.27 10.16 12.24
C GLY A 47 23.41 9.32 12.81
N ASP A 48 23.32 8.84 14.05
CA ASP A 48 24.42 8.12 14.71
C ASP A 48 24.10 6.67 15.13
N VAL A 49 22.88 6.16 14.93
CA VAL A 49 22.49 4.82 15.47
C VAL A 49 22.22 3.75 14.40
N PHE A 50 21.98 4.12 13.13
CA PHE A 50 21.57 3.16 12.08
C PHE A 50 22.22 3.36 10.70
N SER A 51 23.49 3.76 10.67
CA SER A 51 24.20 4.10 9.43
C SER A 51 24.51 2.94 8.46
N ASN A 52 23.92 1.76 8.64
CA ASN A 52 24.32 0.55 7.90
C ASN A 52 23.20 -0.25 7.21
N ASP A 53 21.97 0.23 7.11
CA ASP A 53 21.01 -0.47 6.24
C ASP A 53 20.00 0.48 5.59
N SER A 54 20.06 0.48 4.25
CA SER A 54 19.07 0.86 3.24
C SER A 54 17.94 1.79 3.71
N LEU A 55 17.88 2.99 3.15
CA LEU A 55 17.00 4.12 3.52
C LEU A 55 15.48 3.82 3.60
N LEU A 56 15.00 2.71 3.01
CA LEU A 56 13.62 2.19 3.09
C LEU A 56 13.40 1.13 4.20
N ALA A 57 14.45 0.73 4.92
CA ALA A 57 14.44 -0.34 5.92
C ALA A 57 13.90 0.09 7.29
N ASN A 58 13.54 1.37 7.49
CA ASN A 58 13.02 1.80 8.78
C ASN A 58 11.52 1.41 8.91
N PRO A 59 11.18 0.41 9.74
CA PRO A 59 9.83 -0.09 9.92
C PRO A 59 8.85 1.01 10.39
N VAL A 60 9.35 2.03 11.10
CA VAL A 60 8.53 3.14 11.61
C VAL A 60 7.96 3.98 10.47
N VAL A 61 8.74 4.22 9.42
CA VAL A 61 8.28 4.99 8.26
C VAL A 61 7.16 4.25 7.54
N GLY A 62 7.31 2.94 7.34
CA GLY A 62 6.27 2.10 6.76
C GLY A 62 4.96 2.20 7.54
N VAL A 63 5.01 2.06 8.86
CA VAL A 63 3.82 2.20 9.73
C VAL A 63 3.17 3.57 9.59
N MET A 64 3.95 4.66 9.54
CA MET A 64 3.41 6.01 9.38
C MET A 64 2.69 6.22 8.04
N ILE A 65 3.25 5.69 6.94
CA ILE A 65 2.61 5.74 5.62
C ILE A 65 1.28 4.98 5.65
N GLY A 66 1.26 3.80 6.27
CA GLY A 66 0.03 3.01 6.41
C GLY A 66 -1.04 3.73 7.21
N ILE A 67 -0.67 4.36 8.33
CA ILE A 67 -1.58 5.16 9.16
C ILE A 67 -2.18 6.30 8.34
N LEU A 68 -1.34 7.08 7.65
CA LEU A 68 -1.83 8.21 6.87
C LEU A 68 -2.75 7.75 5.73
N THR A 69 -2.35 6.70 5.01
CA THR A 69 -3.15 6.12 3.93
C THR A 69 -4.55 5.78 4.45
N THR A 70 -4.65 5.07 5.58
CA THR A 70 -5.94 4.72 6.17
C THR A 70 -6.71 5.92 6.70
N VAL A 71 -6.05 6.93 7.28
CA VAL A 71 -6.74 8.14 7.75
C VAL A 71 -7.35 8.92 6.59
N LEU A 72 -6.64 9.02 5.45
CA LEU A 72 -7.11 9.72 4.26
C LEU A 72 -8.23 8.95 3.53
N VAL A 73 -8.07 7.63 3.39
CA VAL A 73 -9.04 6.76 2.72
C VAL A 73 -10.22 6.41 3.64
N GLN A 74 -10.05 6.55 4.96
CA GLN A 74 -10.99 6.18 6.03
C GLN A 74 -11.41 4.70 6.06
N SER A 75 -10.80 3.87 5.22
CA SER A 75 -11.09 2.44 5.10
C SER A 75 -9.78 1.68 5.09
N SER A 76 -9.54 0.88 6.12
CA SER A 76 -8.32 0.08 6.24
C SER A 76 -8.31 -1.08 5.25
N SER A 77 -9.46 -1.66 4.91
CA SER A 77 -9.57 -2.70 3.87
C SER A 77 -9.26 -2.16 2.47
N THR A 78 -9.71 -0.94 2.17
CA THR A 78 -9.36 -0.27 0.91
C THR A 78 -7.88 0.10 0.89
N SER A 79 -7.35 0.59 2.00
CA SER A 79 -5.93 0.97 2.11
C SER A 79 -5.00 -0.23 1.98
N SER A 80 -5.29 -1.34 2.66
CA SER A 80 -4.51 -2.57 2.52
C SER A 80 -4.60 -3.15 1.10
N SER A 81 -5.76 -3.08 0.45
CA SER A 81 -5.93 -3.51 -0.94
C SER A 81 -5.09 -2.68 -1.92
N ILE A 82 -4.98 -1.37 -1.70
CA ILE A 82 -4.10 -0.50 -2.50
C ILE A 82 -2.64 -0.95 -2.33
N VAL A 83 -2.19 -1.19 -1.10
CA VAL A 83 -0.83 -1.67 -0.82
C VAL A 83 -0.58 -3.04 -1.48
N VAL A 84 -1.53 -3.97 -1.39
CA VAL A 84 -1.43 -5.28 -2.06
C VAL A 84 -1.37 -5.12 -3.59
N ALA A 85 -2.14 -4.20 -4.17
CA ALA A 85 -2.07 -3.90 -5.60
C ALA A 85 -0.70 -3.32 -6.00
N MET A 86 -0.07 -2.52 -5.14
CA MET A 86 1.27 -1.99 -5.37
C MET A 86 2.35 -3.09 -5.32
N ILE A 87 2.21 -4.07 -4.42
CA ILE A 87 3.06 -5.27 -4.42
C ILE A 87 2.89 -6.05 -5.73
N ALA A 88 1.63 -6.28 -6.15
CA ALA A 88 1.33 -7.00 -7.39
C ALA A 88 1.87 -6.29 -8.65
N ALA A 89 1.93 -4.95 -8.62
CA ALA A 89 2.51 -4.13 -9.68
C ALA A 89 4.05 -4.02 -9.59
N ASN A 90 4.71 -4.72 -8.66
CA ASN A 90 6.15 -4.61 -8.36
C ASN A 90 6.62 -3.18 -8.04
N ILE A 91 5.73 -2.32 -7.53
CA ILE A 91 6.06 -0.93 -7.17
C ILE A 91 6.76 -0.89 -5.81
N ILE A 92 6.34 -1.75 -4.87
CA ILE A 92 6.90 -1.84 -3.51
C ILE A 92 7.19 -3.31 -3.21
N PRO A 93 8.39 -3.66 -2.71
CA PRO A 93 8.69 -5.04 -2.31
C PRO A 93 7.89 -5.45 -1.07
N VAL A 94 7.62 -6.75 -0.93
CA VAL A 94 6.88 -7.33 0.21
C VAL A 94 7.48 -6.88 1.55
N ARG A 95 8.82 -6.81 1.63
CA ARG A 95 9.56 -6.39 2.81
C ARG A 95 9.15 -5.00 3.32
N GLU A 96 8.93 -4.05 2.41
CA GLU A 96 8.52 -2.68 2.73
C GLU A 96 7.01 -2.59 2.94
N ALA A 97 6.23 -3.45 2.29
CA ALA A 97 4.79 -3.47 2.45
C ALA A 97 4.31 -4.00 3.82
N ILE A 98 5.06 -4.90 4.48
CA ILE A 98 4.71 -5.45 5.80
C ILE A 98 4.45 -4.35 6.85
N PRO A 99 5.39 -3.42 7.13
CA PRO A 99 5.15 -2.35 8.09
C PRO A 99 4.04 -1.38 7.62
N ILE A 100 3.86 -1.20 6.31
CA ILE A 100 2.75 -0.37 5.76
C ILE A 100 1.40 -1.01 6.09
N ILE A 101 1.22 -2.30 5.86
CA ILE A 101 -0.01 -3.03 6.19
C ILE A 101 -0.32 -2.96 7.70
N MET A 102 0.71 -3.08 8.55
CA MET A 102 0.55 -2.87 9.99
C MET A 102 0.06 -1.46 10.31
N GLY A 103 0.64 -0.45 9.67
CA GLY A 103 0.17 0.93 9.77
C GLY A 103 -1.26 1.13 9.29
N CYS A 104 -1.66 0.46 8.21
CA CYS A 104 -3.03 0.51 7.70
C CYS A 104 -4.03 0.01 8.73
N ASN A 105 -3.66 -1.01 9.51
CA ASN A 105 -4.47 -1.49 10.63
C ASN A 105 -4.56 -0.39 11.70
N VAL A 106 -3.42 0.15 12.19
CA VAL A 106 -3.38 1.26 13.19
C VAL A 106 -4.23 2.46 12.79
N GLY A 107 -4.23 2.85 11.51
CA GLY A 107 -5.00 4.01 11.06
C GLY A 107 -6.51 3.90 11.31
N THR A 108 -7.07 2.67 11.36
CA THR A 108 -8.49 2.46 11.71
C THR A 108 -8.81 3.01 13.10
N SER A 109 -7.84 2.98 14.01
CA SER A 109 -8.01 3.47 15.37
C SER A 109 -8.14 4.98 15.45
N VAL A 110 -7.38 5.69 14.62
CA VAL A 110 -7.51 7.14 14.49
C VAL A 110 -8.91 7.48 13.98
N THR A 111 -9.39 6.77 12.95
CA THR A 111 -10.74 6.97 12.41
C THR A 111 -11.83 6.64 13.43
N ASN A 112 -11.72 5.52 14.15
CA ASN A 112 -12.68 5.11 15.19
C ASN A 112 -12.76 6.13 16.33
N THR A 113 -11.61 6.66 16.77
CA THR A 113 -11.55 7.71 17.79
C THR A 113 -12.23 8.99 17.30
N ILE A 114 -11.96 9.42 16.07
CA ILE A 114 -12.63 10.60 15.46
C ILE A 114 -14.14 10.38 15.42
N VAL A 115 -14.60 9.22 14.92
CA VAL A 115 -16.02 8.87 14.84
C VAL A 115 -16.66 8.84 16.23
N ALA A 116 -16.01 8.26 17.23
CA ALA A 116 -16.51 8.27 18.60
C ALA A 116 -16.66 9.70 19.14
N MET A 117 -15.70 10.59 18.85
CA MET A 117 -15.78 12.01 19.24
C MET A 117 -16.93 12.75 18.56
N THR A 118 -17.38 12.35 17.36
CA THR A 118 -18.55 12.97 16.73
C THR A 118 -19.86 12.75 17.51
N GLN A 119 -19.92 11.71 18.35
CA GLN A 119 -21.13 11.39 19.14
C GLN A 119 -21.21 12.11 20.49
N ILE A 120 -20.32 13.06 20.77
CA ILE A 120 -20.21 13.72 22.09
C ILE A 120 -21.52 14.38 22.57
N GLY A 121 -22.42 14.75 21.65
CA GLY A 121 -23.72 15.35 21.96
C GLY A 121 -24.71 14.40 22.66
N ASN A 122 -24.54 13.09 22.53
CA ASN A 122 -25.41 12.09 23.16
C ASN A 122 -24.61 11.18 24.11
N LYS A 123 -24.67 11.46 25.42
CA LYS A 123 -23.86 10.77 26.44
C LYS A 123 -23.96 9.24 26.40
N ASN A 124 -25.13 8.69 26.08
CA ASN A 124 -25.33 7.23 26.03
C ASN A 124 -24.72 6.60 24.76
N GLU A 125 -24.80 7.31 23.64
CA GLU A 125 -24.21 6.90 22.36
C GLU A 125 -22.69 7.03 22.40
N PHE A 126 -22.19 8.20 22.83
CA PHE A 126 -20.76 8.46 23.05
C PHE A 126 -20.12 7.39 23.92
N ARG A 127 -20.72 7.03 25.07
CA ARG A 127 -20.15 6.02 25.96
C ARG A 127 -20.02 4.65 25.27
N ARG A 128 -20.99 4.27 24.44
CA ARG A 128 -20.96 3.00 23.70
C ARG A 128 -19.96 3.05 22.54
N ALA A 129 -19.97 4.12 21.76
CA ALA A 129 -19.05 4.32 20.64
C ALA A 129 -17.60 4.46 21.09
N PHE A 130 -17.33 5.21 22.15
CA PHE A 130 -16.00 5.39 22.73
C PHE A 130 -15.46 4.10 23.35
N ALA A 131 -16.29 3.33 24.07
CA ALA A 131 -15.88 2.03 24.59
C ALA A 131 -15.58 1.04 23.46
N GLY A 132 -16.41 1.00 22.42
CA GLY A 132 -16.17 0.18 21.22
C GLY A 132 -14.89 0.56 20.48
N ALA A 133 -14.67 1.86 20.25
CA ALA A 133 -13.46 2.39 19.64
C ALA A 133 -12.22 2.03 20.46
N THR A 134 -12.25 2.23 21.78
CA THR A 134 -11.10 1.96 22.66
C THR A 134 -10.69 0.48 22.64
N ILE A 135 -11.65 -0.45 22.69
CA ILE A 135 -11.34 -1.89 22.66
C ILE A 135 -10.72 -2.28 21.31
N HIS A 136 -11.27 -1.78 20.22
CA HIS A 136 -10.71 -1.96 18.89
C HIS A 136 -9.27 -1.41 18.83
N ASP A 137 -9.06 -0.22 19.37
CA ASP A 137 -7.79 0.49 19.31
C ASP A 137 -6.71 -0.20 20.12
N MET A 138 -7.04 -0.67 21.32
CA MET A 138 -6.12 -1.45 22.14
C MET A 138 -5.71 -2.77 21.48
N PHE A 139 -6.65 -3.49 20.87
CA PHE A 139 -6.34 -4.72 20.15
C PHE A 139 -5.39 -4.49 18.97
N ASN A 140 -5.66 -3.43 18.22
CA ASN A 140 -4.93 -3.06 17.01
C ASN A 140 -3.51 -2.57 17.32
N TRP A 141 -3.36 -1.70 18.32
CA TRP A 141 -2.06 -1.26 18.83
C TRP A 141 -1.24 -2.40 19.39
N LEU A 142 -1.84 -3.29 20.18
CA LEU A 142 -1.13 -4.43 20.76
C LEU A 142 -0.64 -5.38 19.66
N THR A 143 -1.48 -5.64 18.65
CA THR A 143 -1.10 -6.48 17.50
C THR A 143 0.08 -5.87 16.75
N VAL A 144 0.07 -4.56 16.48
CA VAL A 144 1.15 -3.91 15.74
C VAL A 144 2.43 -3.82 16.57
N ILE A 145 2.36 -3.47 17.85
CA ILE A 145 3.55 -3.45 18.71
C ILE A 145 4.19 -4.84 18.77
N VAL A 146 3.39 -5.89 18.99
CA VAL A 146 3.91 -7.26 19.11
C VAL A 146 4.45 -7.75 17.77
N LEU A 147 3.68 -7.65 16.68
CA LEU A 147 4.10 -8.18 15.38
C LEU A 147 5.26 -7.38 14.78
N LEU A 148 5.27 -6.05 14.92
CA LEU A 148 6.37 -5.23 14.42
C LEU A 148 7.65 -5.50 15.23
N ALA A 149 7.55 -5.65 16.56
CA ALA A 149 8.69 -6.01 17.39
C ALA A 149 9.26 -7.38 17.00
N ILE A 150 8.40 -8.38 16.79
CA ILE A 150 8.81 -9.71 16.33
C ILE A 150 9.44 -9.64 14.93
N GLU A 151 8.86 -8.86 14.02
CA GLU A 151 9.36 -8.69 12.65
C GLU A 151 10.77 -8.08 12.64
N VAL A 152 10.97 -7.00 13.42
CA VAL A 152 12.26 -6.31 13.54
C VAL A 152 13.30 -7.16 14.26
N LEU A 153 12.90 -7.85 15.34
CA LEU A 153 13.79 -8.71 16.12
C LEU A 153 14.20 -9.95 15.31
N SER A 154 13.27 -10.56 14.57
CA SER A 154 13.59 -11.71 13.71
C SER A 154 14.50 -11.29 12.57
N ARG A 155 14.29 -10.10 12.01
CA ARG A 155 15.15 -9.53 10.97
C ARG A 155 16.56 -9.25 11.48
N SER A 156 16.71 -8.72 12.71
CA SER A 156 18.04 -8.49 13.29
C SER A 156 18.75 -9.79 13.72
N ALA A 157 17.99 -10.81 14.15
CA ALA A 157 18.54 -12.08 14.61
C ALA A 157 18.84 -13.10 13.49
N PHE A 158 18.01 -13.14 12.44
CA PHE A 158 18.04 -14.18 11.39
C PHE A 158 18.21 -13.61 9.97
N GLY A 159 18.30 -12.29 9.81
CA GLY A 159 18.45 -11.63 8.51
C GLY A 159 17.15 -11.49 7.69
N ILE A 160 16.09 -12.23 8.05
CA ILE A 160 14.76 -12.18 7.43
C ILE A 160 13.68 -11.95 8.50
N GLY A 161 12.69 -11.10 8.20
CA GLY A 161 11.56 -10.89 9.10
C GLY A 161 10.69 -12.15 9.21
N TYR A 162 10.06 -12.38 10.36
CA TYR A 162 9.18 -13.54 10.54
C TYR A 162 8.02 -13.53 9.53
N LEU A 163 7.37 -12.39 9.35
CA LEU A 163 6.25 -12.23 8.41
C LEU A 163 6.73 -12.21 6.97
N GLU A 164 7.93 -11.69 6.72
CA GLU A 164 8.59 -11.77 5.41
C GLU A 164 8.86 -13.23 5.02
N ALA A 165 9.37 -14.04 5.95
CA ALA A 165 9.63 -15.45 5.75
C ALA A 165 8.34 -16.24 5.51
N VAL A 166 7.31 -16.00 6.32
CA VAL A 166 6.00 -16.66 6.15
C VAL A 166 5.36 -16.27 4.82
N THR A 167 5.40 -14.99 4.45
CA THR A 167 4.84 -14.52 3.17
C THR A 167 5.60 -15.14 2.00
N SER A 168 6.93 -15.18 2.07
CA SER A 168 7.76 -15.79 1.05
C SER A 168 7.49 -17.30 0.91
N ALA A 169 7.33 -18.01 2.04
CA ALA A 169 7.01 -19.44 2.05
C ALA A 169 5.61 -19.74 1.47
N ILE A 170 4.62 -18.87 1.76
CA ILE A 170 3.28 -18.98 1.18
C ILE A 170 3.34 -18.71 -0.33
N VAL A 171 4.02 -17.65 -0.76
CA VAL A 171 4.16 -17.31 -2.17
C VAL A 171 4.92 -18.38 -2.93
N SER A 172 5.97 -18.97 -2.37
CA SER A 172 6.68 -20.10 -2.99
C SER A 172 5.84 -21.38 -3.00
N GLY A 173 5.04 -21.63 -1.96
CA GLY A 173 4.15 -22.79 -1.90
C GLY A 173 2.96 -22.69 -2.86
N ILE A 174 2.46 -21.48 -3.12
CA ILE A 174 1.50 -21.19 -4.18
C ILE A 174 2.21 -21.21 -5.54
N GLY A 175 3.44 -20.72 -5.57
CA GLY A 175 4.31 -20.62 -6.73
C GLY A 175 4.74 -21.96 -7.31
N ASP A 176 4.89 -23.03 -6.55
CA ASP A 176 5.16 -24.34 -7.18
C ASP A 176 3.92 -24.94 -7.86
N SER A 177 2.73 -24.37 -7.66
CA SER A 177 1.51 -24.69 -8.42
C SER A 177 1.06 -23.58 -9.41
N ALA A 178 1.72 -22.42 -9.42
CA ALA A 178 1.36 -21.27 -10.27
C ALA A 178 2.56 -20.46 -10.84
N SER A 179 3.78 -20.86 -10.56
CA SER A 179 5.06 -20.24 -10.95
C SER A 179 6.13 -21.32 -11.20
N GLY A 180 5.96 -22.07 -12.28
CA GLY A 180 7.13 -22.53 -13.01
C GLY A 180 7.78 -21.31 -13.65
N GLY A 181 8.87 -20.83 -13.04
CA GLY A 181 9.92 -20.03 -13.67
C GLY A 181 9.56 -18.59 -14.05
N ASN A 182 10.26 -17.65 -13.40
CA ASN A 182 10.54 -16.29 -13.85
C ASN A 182 9.35 -15.40 -14.22
N ILE A 183 9.51 -14.12 -13.91
CA ILE A 183 8.74 -13.01 -14.50
C ILE A 183 9.18 -12.83 -15.98
N GLU A 184 9.26 -13.92 -16.74
CA GLU A 184 9.55 -14.00 -18.18
C GLU A 184 8.30 -14.38 -18.99
N THR A 185 7.21 -14.85 -18.37
CA THR A 185 5.99 -15.25 -19.09
C THR A 185 5.27 -14.07 -19.76
N ILE A 186 5.42 -12.85 -19.21
CA ILE A 186 4.98 -11.65 -19.93
C ILE A 186 5.94 -11.33 -21.08
N GLY A 187 7.25 -11.54 -20.91
CA GLY A 187 8.25 -11.44 -22.00
C GLY A 187 7.91 -12.39 -23.15
N VAL A 188 7.75 -13.69 -22.92
CA VAL A 188 7.49 -14.69 -23.97
C VAL A 188 6.26 -14.39 -24.85
N ILE A 189 5.24 -13.71 -24.31
CA ILE A 189 4.05 -13.28 -25.07
C ILE A 189 4.29 -11.94 -25.79
N THR A 190 5.07 -11.05 -25.17
CA THR A 190 5.25 -9.66 -25.65
C THR A 190 6.46 -9.52 -26.60
N ASP A 191 7.50 -10.33 -26.43
CA ASP A 191 8.74 -10.35 -27.20
C ASP A 191 8.52 -10.64 -28.69
N PRO A 192 7.74 -11.67 -29.12
CA PRO A 192 7.50 -11.88 -30.54
C PRO A 192 6.69 -10.72 -31.18
N LEU A 193 5.87 -10.03 -30.41
CA LEU A 193 5.14 -8.85 -30.87
C LEU A 193 6.05 -7.61 -30.95
N THR A 194 6.94 -7.46 -29.98
CA THR A 194 7.91 -6.36 -29.88
C THR A 194 8.97 -6.47 -30.98
N ASP A 195 9.49 -7.66 -31.24
CA ASP A 195 10.44 -7.92 -32.32
C ASP A 195 9.82 -7.66 -33.70
N LEU A 196 8.55 -8.03 -33.89
CA LEU A 196 7.83 -7.79 -35.15
C LEU A 196 7.55 -6.30 -35.40
N ILE A 197 7.28 -5.54 -34.33
CA ILE A 197 7.14 -4.07 -34.40
C ILE A 197 8.51 -3.42 -34.67
N VAL A 198 9.57 -3.85 -34.00
CA VAL A 198 10.93 -3.31 -34.17
C VAL A 198 11.47 -3.62 -35.57
N GLN A 199 11.18 -4.80 -36.13
CA GLN A 199 11.59 -5.17 -37.49
C GLN A 199 10.83 -4.38 -38.56
N VAL A 200 9.54 -4.11 -38.38
CA VAL A 200 8.76 -3.24 -39.28
C VAL A 200 9.21 -1.77 -39.16
N MET A 201 9.60 -1.32 -37.97
CA MET A 201 10.13 0.03 -37.77
C MET A 201 11.55 0.20 -38.33
N SER A 202 12.42 -0.80 -38.19
CA SER A 202 13.78 -0.73 -38.75
C SER A 202 13.78 -0.81 -40.28
N GLN A 203 12.90 -1.64 -40.86
CA GLN A 203 12.76 -1.75 -42.32
C GLN A 203 12.18 -0.47 -42.97
N ASN A 204 11.38 0.31 -42.23
CA ASN A 204 10.90 1.63 -42.66
C ASN A 204 11.93 2.75 -42.48
N SER A 205 12.98 2.55 -41.68
CA SER A 205 14.05 3.54 -41.49
C SER A 205 15.17 3.48 -42.54
N GLU A 206 15.23 2.42 -43.37
CA GLU A 206 16.14 2.34 -44.53
C GLU A 206 15.55 2.96 -45.81
N PHE A 207 14.33 3.49 -45.77
CA PHE A 207 13.65 4.14 -46.90
C PHE A 207 13.39 5.65 -46.71
N SER A 208 14.07 6.29 -45.76
CA SER A 208 14.14 7.75 -45.62
C SER A 208 15.55 8.29 -45.82
#